data_AF-A0A8T2Q2A0-F1
#
_entry.id   AF-A0A8T2Q2A0-F1
#
_cell.length_a   1.000
_cell.length_b   1.000
_cell.length_c   1.000
_cell.angle_alpha   90.00
_cell.angle_beta   90.00
_cell.angle_gamma   90.00
#
_symmetry.space_group_name_H-M   'P 1'
#
loop_
_entity.id
_entity.type
_entity.pdbx_description
1 polymer ?
#
loop_
_entity_poly.entity_id
_entity_poly.type
_entity_poly.pdbx_seq_one_letter_code
_entity_poly.pdbx_strand_id
1 'polypeptide(L)'
;MNRVLKKSIFYEPIVLGMTKASLSTTSFLAEASFQETTRVLAKAALCGRIDWLRGLKENVVLGDLVPIGTGSPEIVCQLIVNKKKESYEAKADTKNSEWEIKRNMSGYHKTKVLISSVEIQKELHRSLSCLPPEMW
;
A
#
# COMPACT_ATOMS: atom_id res chain seq x y z
N MET A 1 29.12 11.75 -2.06
CA MET A 1 27.92 11.29 -1.33
C MET A 1 27.68 12.23 -0.16
N ASN A 2 26.74 13.18 -0.30
CA ASN A 2 26.49 14.21 0.71
C ASN A 2 25.66 13.65 1.86
N ARG A 3 26.35 13.07 2.85
CA ARG A 3 25.82 12.66 4.17
C ARG A 3 25.90 13.84 5.16
N VAL A 4 25.62 15.06 4.67
CA VAL A 4 25.76 16.30 5.46
C VAL A 4 24.55 16.43 6.37
N LEU A 5 24.77 16.08 7.65
CA LEU A 5 24.12 16.58 8.86
C LEU A 5 22.58 16.67 8.84
N LYS A 6 21.91 15.51 8.97
CA LYS A 6 20.51 15.48 9.42
C LYS A 6 20.49 15.88 10.91
N LYS A 7 20.18 17.15 11.19
CA LYS A 7 20.05 17.66 12.58
C LYS A 7 19.01 16.81 13.32
N SER A 8 19.33 16.34 14.52
CA SER A 8 18.39 15.60 15.35
C SER A 8 17.20 16.49 15.73
N ILE A 9 15.99 15.97 15.61
CA ILE A 9 14.76 16.64 16.04
C ILE A 9 14.48 16.19 17.48
N PHE A 10 14.45 17.14 18.41
CA PHE A 10 14.01 16.87 19.78
C PHE A 10 12.48 16.97 19.83
N TYR A 11 11.85 16.03 20.53
CA TYR A 11 10.40 16.00 20.71
C TYR A 11 10.07 15.62 22.15
N GLU A 12 8.90 16.04 22.62
CA GLU A 12 8.34 15.67 23.91
C GLU A 12 7.02 14.92 23.69
N PRO A 13 6.83 13.72 24.28
CA PRO A 13 5.59 12.97 24.11
C PRO A 13 4.43 13.65 24.83
N ILE A 14 3.29 13.77 24.16
CA ILE A 14 2.05 14.31 24.75
C ILE A 14 1.03 13.20 25.00
N VAL A 15 0.28 13.30 26.10
CA VAL A 15 -0.81 12.37 26.40
C VAL A 15 -2.12 12.94 25.84
N LEU A 16 -2.81 12.13 25.04
CA LEU A 16 -4.12 12.46 24.49
C LEU A 16 -5.17 11.49 25.03
N GLY A 17 -6.39 11.98 25.28
CA GLY A 17 -7.52 11.12 25.61
C GLY A 17 -7.96 10.26 24.42
N MET A 18 -8.64 9.14 24.69
CA MET A 18 -9.03 8.15 23.67
C MET A 18 -9.81 8.77 22.50
N THR A 19 -10.75 9.68 22.78
CA THR A 19 -11.54 10.37 21.75
C THR A 19 -10.67 11.25 20.87
N LYS A 20 -9.79 12.07 21.48
CA LYS A 20 -8.92 12.99 20.73
C LYS A 20 -7.87 12.23 19.92
N ALA A 21 -7.32 11.14 20.46
CA ALA A 21 -6.41 10.27 19.74
C ALA A 21 -7.10 9.60 18.53
N SER A 22 -8.35 9.13 18.71
CA SER A 22 -9.12 8.47 17.63
C SER A 22 -9.51 9.43 16.51
N LEU A 23 -9.79 10.69 16.85
CA LEU A 23 -10.09 11.75 15.88
C LEU A 23 -8.85 12.35 15.20
N SER A 24 -7.65 12.08 15.72
CA SER A 24 -6.38 12.62 15.18
C SER A 24 -5.68 11.62 14.25
N THR A 25 -6.43 10.70 13.62
CA THR A 25 -5.88 9.67 12.75
C THR A 25 -5.60 10.21 11.33
N THR A 26 -4.63 9.59 10.65
CA THR A 26 -4.23 10.00 9.29
C THR A 26 -5.27 9.66 8.22
N SER A 27 -6.11 8.67 8.50
CA SER A 27 -7.20 8.23 7.62
C SER A 27 -8.49 8.95 7.99
N PHE A 28 -9.07 9.66 7.02
CA PHE A 28 -10.31 10.39 7.26
C PHE A 28 -11.51 9.43 7.27
N LEU A 29 -11.42 8.26 6.62
CA LEU A 29 -12.47 7.26 6.67
C LEU A 29 -12.54 6.61 8.06
N ALA A 30 -11.39 6.32 8.66
CA ALA A 30 -11.33 5.84 10.03
C ALA A 30 -11.83 6.90 11.02
N GLU A 31 -11.39 8.16 10.86
CA GLU A 31 -11.83 9.30 11.67
C GLU A 31 -13.36 9.50 11.59
N ALA A 32 -13.92 9.57 10.38
CA ALA A 32 -15.34 9.80 10.16
C ALA A 32 -16.21 8.64 10.68
N SER A 33 -15.74 7.40 10.57
CA SER A 33 -16.46 6.22 11.08
C SER A 33 -16.58 6.19 12.61
N PHE A 34 -15.72 6.93 13.32
CA PHE A 34 -15.76 6.99 14.77
C PHE A 34 -16.87 7.92 15.22
N GLN A 35 -16.75 9.23 14.95
CA GLN A 35 -17.71 10.28 15.34
C GLN A 35 -17.55 11.52 14.43
N GLU A 36 -18.45 12.50 14.60
CA GLU A 36 -18.35 13.84 13.98
C GLU A 36 -18.22 13.83 12.43
N THR A 37 -18.84 12.83 11.78
CA THR A 37 -18.76 12.53 10.34
C THR A 37 -18.78 13.76 9.44
N THR A 38 -19.76 14.65 9.60
CA THR A 38 -19.92 15.85 8.77
C THR A 38 -18.71 16.78 8.85
N ARG A 39 -18.17 16.98 10.06
CA ARG A 39 -16.99 17.84 10.28
C ARG A 39 -15.75 17.23 9.62
N VAL A 40 -15.56 15.93 9.81
CA VAL A 40 -14.40 15.19 9.29
C VAL A 40 -14.40 15.19 7.76
N LEU A 41 -15.54 14.83 7.15
CA LEU A 41 -15.67 14.78 5.69
C LEU A 41 -15.54 16.16 5.05
N ALA A 42 -16.13 17.20 5.66
CA ALA A 42 -15.97 18.57 5.17
C ALA A 42 -14.51 19.01 5.20
N LYS A 43 -13.79 18.77 6.32
CA LYS A 43 -12.36 19.08 6.43
C LYS A 43 -11.53 18.31 5.40
N ALA A 44 -11.82 17.03 5.20
CA ALA A 44 -11.12 16.21 4.20
C ALA A 44 -11.36 16.71 2.77
N ALA A 45 -12.59 17.09 2.43
CA ALA A 45 -12.93 17.63 1.12
C ALA A 45 -12.26 19.00 0.87
N LEU A 46 -12.26 19.89 1.87
CA LEU A 46 -11.60 21.20 1.77
C LEU A 46 -10.08 21.08 1.61
N CYS A 47 -9.46 20.16 2.35
CA CYS A 47 -8.01 19.92 2.27
C CYS A 47 -7.60 19.00 1.12
N GLY A 48 -8.55 18.40 0.38
CA GLY A 48 -8.26 17.40 -0.65
C GLY A 48 -7.53 16.16 -0.11
N ARG A 49 -7.85 15.71 1.12
CA ARG A 49 -7.18 14.55 1.74
C ARG A 49 -7.44 13.27 0.93
N ILE A 50 -6.41 12.46 0.75
CA ILE A 50 -6.47 11.13 0.12
C ILE A 50 -6.23 10.07 1.18
N ASP A 51 -7.09 9.05 1.22
CA ASP A 51 -6.92 7.89 2.10
C ASP A 51 -6.19 6.76 1.35
N TRP A 52 -5.19 6.17 1.99
CA TRP A 52 -4.37 5.11 1.41
C TRP A 52 -4.80 3.71 1.85
N LEU A 53 -5.91 3.59 2.62
CA LEU A 53 -6.53 2.31 2.99
C LEU A 53 -5.56 1.35 3.68
N ARG A 54 -4.66 1.88 4.52
CA ARG A 54 -3.68 1.07 5.25
C ARG A 54 -4.25 0.47 6.53
N GLY A 55 -5.37 1.02 7.00
CA GLY A 55 -5.99 0.66 8.27
C GLY A 55 -6.99 -0.49 8.14
N LEU A 56 -7.34 -1.05 9.29
CA LEU A 56 -8.37 -2.09 9.38
C LEU A 56 -9.75 -1.54 9.00
N LYS A 57 -10.14 -0.39 9.57
CA LYS A 57 -11.50 0.17 9.41
C LYS A 57 -11.81 0.56 7.98
N GLU A 58 -10.87 1.20 7.28
CA GLU A 58 -11.07 1.61 5.89
C GLU A 58 -11.38 0.40 4.99
N ASN A 59 -10.56 -0.65 5.08
CA ASN A 59 -10.71 -1.86 4.26
C ASN A 59 -12.03 -2.59 4.57
N VAL A 60 -12.44 -2.63 5.84
CA VAL A 60 -13.74 -3.21 6.23
C VAL A 60 -14.91 -2.44 5.62
N VAL A 61 -14.87 -1.10 5.65
CA VAL A 61 -15.94 -0.25 5.11
C VAL A 61 -16.07 -0.42 3.59
N LEU A 62 -14.95 -0.59 2.88
CA LEU A 62 -14.94 -0.83 1.44
C LEU A 62 -15.26 -2.29 1.05
N GLY A 63 -15.10 -3.24 1.97
CA GLY A 63 -15.27 -4.66 1.71
C GLY A 63 -14.02 -5.34 1.13
N ASP A 64 -12.85 -4.73 1.28
CA ASP A 64 -11.56 -5.26 0.84
C ASP A 64 -10.92 -6.18 1.89
N LEU A 65 -9.90 -6.93 1.48
CA LEU A 65 -9.13 -7.81 2.38
C LEU A 65 -8.40 -6.98 3.45
N VAL A 66 -8.69 -7.28 4.71
CA VAL A 66 -8.09 -6.56 5.84
C VAL A 66 -6.60 -6.91 6.02
N PRO A 67 -5.74 -5.96 6.43
CA PRO A 67 -4.29 -6.16 6.52
C PRO A 67 -3.84 -6.93 7.78
N ILE A 68 -4.65 -7.87 8.26
CA ILE A 68 -4.40 -8.67 9.47
C ILE A 68 -4.75 -10.14 9.23
N GLY A 69 -4.15 -11.03 10.02
CA GLY A 69 -4.36 -12.47 9.90
C GLY A 69 -3.97 -12.97 8.51
N THR A 70 -4.86 -13.70 7.85
CA THR A 70 -4.67 -14.22 6.49
C THR A 70 -4.50 -13.14 5.42
N GLY A 71 -5.03 -11.94 5.67
CA GLY A 71 -4.86 -10.79 4.80
C GLY A 71 -3.62 -9.94 5.11
N SER A 72 -2.78 -10.38 6.06
CA SER A 72 -1.52 -9.70 6.31
C SER A 72 -0.64 -9.66 5.05
N PRO A 73 0.01 -8.51 4.76
CA PRO A 73 0.84 -8.39 3.57
C PRO A 73 1.93 -9.45 3.47
N GLU A 74 2.49 -9.87 4.61
CA GLU A 74 3.53 -10.90 4.67
C GLU A 74 3.01 -12.27 4.20
N ILE A 75 1.88 -12.73 4.75
CA ILE A 75 1.30 -14.03 4.37
C ILE A 75 0.84 -14.01 2.91
N VAL A 76 0.19 -12.94 2.48
CA VAL A 76 -0.24 -12.79 1.08
C VAL A 76 0.96 -12.82 0.13
N CYS A 77 2.06 -12.12 0.47
CA CYS A 77 3.29 -12.16 -0.33
C CYS A 77 3.88 -13.57 -0.40
N GLN A 78 3.97 -14.29 0.71
CA GLN A 78 4.48 -15.66 0.74
C GLN A 78 3.64 -16.61 -0.12
N LEU A 79 2.31 -16.55 -0.02
CA LEU A 79 1.40 -17.35 -0.84
C LEU A 79 1.56 -17.06 -2.33
N ILE A 80 1.74 -15.79 -2.70
CA ILE A 80 1.97 -15.38 -4.09
C ILE A 80 3.32 -15.90 -4.59
N VAL A 81 4.38 -15.82 -3.77
CA VAL A 81 5.71 -16.32 -4.12
C VAL A 81 5.71 -17.84 -4.29
N ASN A 82 5.08 -18.57 -3.38
CA ASN A 82 4.99 -20.03 -3.44
C ASN A 82 4.20 -20.49 -4.67
N LYS A 83 3.04 -19.90 -4.95
CA LYS A 83 2.27 -20.17 -6.18
C LYS A 83 3.08 -19.87 -7.44
N LYS A 84 3.88 -18.80 -7.44
CA LYS A 84 4.77 -18.50 -8.57
C LYS A 84 5.83 -19.59 -8.71
N LYS A 85 6.51 -19.99 -7.64
CA LYS A 85 7.55 -21.03 -7.65
C LYS A 85 7.02 -22.36 -8.20
N GLU A 86 5.87 -22.83 -7.72
CA GLU A 86 5.19 -24.03 -8.24
C GLU A 86 4.89 -23.93 -9.75
N SER A 87 4.45 -22.75 -10.21
CA SER A 87 4.15 -22.52 -11.63
C SER A 87 5.40 -22.42 -12.53
N TYR A 88 6.57 -22.12 -11.97
CA TYR A 88 7.85 -22.16 -12.68
C TYR A 88 8.42 -23.57 -12.73
N GLU A 89 8.33 -24.32 -11.64
CA GLU A 89 8.79 -25.72 -11.54
C GLU A 89 7.97 -26.63 -12.48
N ALA A 90 6.64 -26.50 -12.50
CA ALA A 90 5.78 -27.24 -13.44
C ALA A 90 6.01 -26.91 -14.93
N LYS A 91 6.68 -25.79 -15.25
CA LYS A 91 7.06 -25.41 -16.62
C LYS A 91 8.47 -25.83 -16.99
N ALA A 92 9.31 -26.23 -16.02
CA ALA A 92 10.66 -26.71 -16.27
C ALA A 92 10.65 -28.17 -16.75
N ASP A 93 9.74 -29.00 -16.24
CA ASP A 93 9.69 -30.44 -16.56
C ASP A 93 9.14 -30.73 -17.97
N THR A 94 8.28 -29.88 -18.54
CA THR A 94 7.71 -30.05 -19.89
C THR A 94 8.58 -29.42 -21.00
N LYS A 95 9.60 -28.63 -20.64
CA LYS A 95 10.41 -27.83 -21.58
C LYS A 95 11.72 -28.49 -22.01
N ASN A 96 11.86 -29.81 -21.95
CA ASN A 96 13.05 -30.48 -22.52
C ASN A 96 12.91 -30.87 -23.99
N SER A 97 11.76 -30.66 -24.65
CA SER A 97 11.57 -31.01 -26.07
C SER A 97 10.98 -29.91 -26.97
N GLU A 98 10.56 -28.74 -26.44
CA GLU A 98 9.77 -27.75 -27.21
C GLU A 98 10.38 -26.33 -27.29
N TRP A 99 11.60 -26.10 -26.80
CA TRP A 99 12.19 -24.75 -26.68
C TRP A 99 12.91 -24.23 -27.94
N GLU A 100 13.12 -25.04 -28.98
CA GLU A 100 13.82 -24.55 -30.18
C GLU A 100 12.91 -23.90 -31.24
N ILE A 101 11.60 -24.22 -31.30
CA ILE A 101 10.82 -23.94 -32.52
C ILE A 101 9.78 -22.81 -32.42
N LYS A 102 9.29 -22.41 -31.24
CA LYS A 102 8.26 -21.35 -31.14
C LYS A 102 8.84 -19.97 -30.83
N ARG A 103 9.72 -19.48 -31.72
CA ARG A 103 10.09 -18.05 -31.81
C ARG A 103 9.01 -17.17 -32.45
N ASN A 104 7.91 -17.73 -32.94
CA ASN A 104 6.97 -16.97 -33.76
C ASN A 104 5.54 -16.97 -33.22
N MET A 105 5.04 -15.74 -33.04
CA MET A 105 3.66 -15.30 -33.23
C MET A 105 2.63 -15.41 -32.09
N SER A 106 2.11 -14.23 -31.76
CA SER A 106 0.72 -13.90 -31.42
C SER A 106 0.24 -14.01 -29.96
N GLY A 107 -0.31 -12.89 -29.47
CA GLY A 107 -1.54 -12.93 -28.68
C GLY A 107 -1.48 -12.28 -27.30
N TYR A 108 -1.78 -10.98 -27.23
CA TYR A 108 -2.24 -10.32 -26.01
C TYR A 108 -3.56 -10.96 -25.53
N HIS A 109 -3.69 -11.22 -24.22
CA HIS A 109 -4.66 -10.59 -23.30
C HIS A 109 -4.82 -11.42 -22.00
N LYS A 110 -5.09 -10.71 -20.88
CA LYS A 110 -5.50 -11.19 -19.53
C LYS A 110 -4.32 -11.57 -18.59
N THR A 111 -3.99 -10.89 -17.49
CA THR A 111 -4.66 -9.83 -16.72
C THR A 111 -3.59 -8.95 -16.05
N LYS A 112 -3.50 -7.69 -16.47
CA LYS A 112 -2.79 -6.60 -15.77
C LYS A 112 -3.59 -6.24 -14.50
N VAL A 113 -3.37 -6.89 -13.36
CA VAL A 113 -3.90 -6.36 -12.08
C VAL A 113 -2.90 -6.42 -10.92
N LEU A 114 -1.83 -7.23 -10.93
CA LEU A 114 -1.05 -7.44 -9.69
C LEU A 114 0.41 -6.93 -9.69
N ILE A 115 0.78 -6.05 -10.61
CA ILE A 115 2.16 -5.49 -10.65
C ILE A 115 2.20 -3.98 -10.45
N SER A 116 1.08 -3.25 -10.48
CA SER A 116 1.10 -1.79 -10.33
C SER A 116 1.49 -1.32 -8.92
N SER A 117 1.10 -2.00 -7.83
CA SER A 117 1.35 -1.47 -6.48
C SER A 117 2.82 -1.49 -6.06
N VAL A 118 3.63 -2.43 -6.56
CA VAL A 118 5.06 -2.53 -6.19
C VAL A 118 5.91 -1.50 -6.95
N GLU A 119 5.56 -1.22 -8.22
CA GLU A 119 6.25 -0.20 -9.03
C GLU A 119 5.90 1.22 -8.55
N ILE A 120 4.63 1.48 -8.20
CA ILE A 120 4.16 2.79 -7.70
C ILE A 120 4.87 3.17 -6.38
N GLN A 121 5.12 2.21 -5.49
CA GLN A 121 5.83 2.47 -4.23
C GLN A 121 7.30 2.89 -4.45
N LYS A 122 7.97 2.37 -5.48
CA LYS A 122 9.35 2.75 -5.84
C LYS A 122 9.42 4.14 -6.48
N GLU A 123 8.46 4.48 -7.33
CA GLU A 123 8.42 5.76 -8.03
C GLU A 123 7.99 6.92 -7.10
N LEU A 124 7.02 6.69 -6.22
CA LEU A 124 6.57 7.72 -5.26
C LEU A 124 7.64 8.09 -4.23
N HIS A 125 8.47 7.13 -3.79
CA HIS A 125 9.62 7.41 -2.93
C HIS A 125 10.67 8.32 -3.60
N ARG A 126 10.70 8.35 -4.94
CA ARG A 126 11.59 9.22 -5.73
C ARG A 126 11.04 10.64 -5.87
N SER A 127 9.71 10.80 -5.87
CA SER A 127 9.01 12.08 -6.04
C SER A 127 8.76 12.83 -4.73
N LEU A 128 8.68 12.13 -3.59
CA LEU A 128 8.41 12.71 -2.27
C LEU A 128 9.60 13.42 -1.62
N SER A 129 10.77 13.51 -2.28
CA SER A 129 11.91 14.30 -1.80
C SER A 129 11.71 15.82 -1.93
N CYS A 130 10.56 16.29 -2.43
CA CYS A 130 10.38 17.68 -2.87
C CYS A 130 9.23 18.44 -2.19
N LEU A 131 8.60 17.92 -1.12
CA LEU A 131 7.53 18.64 -0.41
C LEU A 131 8.02 19.11 0.97
N PRO A 132 7.79 20.39 1.35
CA PRO A 132 8.28 20.96 2.59
C PRO A 132 7.65 20.26 3.81
N PRO A 133 8.42 20.04 4.88
CA PRO A 133 7.93 19.44 6.12
C PRO A 133 7.24 20.50 6.99
N GLU A 134 6.14 21.07 6.52
CA GLU A 134 5.22 21.84 7.36
C GLU A 134 3.81 21.31 7.12
N MET A 135 3.14 20.89 8.20
CA MET A 135 1.87 20.14 8.29
C MET A 135 1.98 18.62 8.48
N TRP A 136 2.76 18.21 9.50
CA TRP A 136 2.47 16.98 10.25
C TRP A 136 2.01 17.38 11.65
#